data_AF-A0A9W5YW19-F1
#
_entry.id   AF-A0A9W5YW19-F1
#
_cell.length_a   1.000
_cell.length_b   1.000
_cell.length_c   1.000
_cell.angle_alpha   90.00
_cell.angle_beta   90.00
_cell.angle_gamma   90.00
#
_symmetry.space_group_name_H-M   'P 1'
#
loop_
_entity.id
_entity.type
_entity.pdbx_description
1 polymer ?
#
loop_
_entity_poly.entity_id
_entity_poly.type
_entity_poly.pdbx_seq_one_letter_code
_entity_poly.pdbx_strand_id
1 'polypeptide(L)'
;MSSESKSPYGFCSMAPSIYDTAWLAMIEKRTDQGFEWLFPDSFEYLLHRQTEDGGWDLLKDVANRHSGYSENIWVQDCVVHSLAALCALCRHYQRASCHSQELLPGDLLRRIFRAKSFLDAKLQIWQPDGATHCTLELTVPVLIHLLHDQGVEFEFPAKNDLLSEYAAATSINLSGLYERPCNTSLSSLEGFTMHLEWDRLEHLPNSSGIASSPASTAAYLMYSPTWSDGCEAYLRHVLLGSHRKRNGGVAGVYPLEVFEPCWVLSTLLESGFTVDDLGVNNVDGLLKLIHTSMQNGVTGPTYSLLPSADDTSRALAVLTNNGYEVSYASLLDKFEGDDSFRAFEDSVRYLDPCVPQLATSVSINGNVLYCLLSSPDPSVFTSQIEKIVKFMCSEWRKWKAAKDPRNLSEYYSILNVGQSLVRTRALSDKGCLPALATDLAQEHIPRCLQEVLDRVLRGQNEDGSWGNMHGVEETAYAIIVLAHLTSHAAITNDPSKSDHAIARGKQFLLDNWILGHKPDRIWT
;
A
#
# COMPACT_ATOMS: atom_id res chain seq x y z
N MET A 1 11.74 -14.10 4.68
CA MET A 1 12.49 -13.01 4.00
C MET A 1 13.80 -13.50 3.38
N SER A 2 14.96 -13.53 4.05
CA SER A 2 16.28 -13.82 3.40
C SER A 2 16.35 -15.18 2.65
N SER A 3 15.66 -16.21 3.13
CA SER A 3 15.57 -17.50 2.43
C SER A 3 14.59 -17.49 1.25
N GLU A 4 13.51 -16.72 1.35
CA GLU A 4 12.41 -16.65 0.38
C GLU A 4 12.75 -15.72 -0.80
N SER A 5 13.64 -14.74 -0.59
CA SER A 5 14.10 -13.81 -1.62
C SER A 5 14.91 -14.46 -2.75
N LYS A 6 15.23 -15.75 -2.65
CA LYS A 6 15.87 -16.53 -3.72
C LYS A 6 14.87 -17.05 -4.76
N SER A 7 13.56 -16.89 -4.53
CA SER A 7 12.51 -17.22 -5.50
C SER A 7 12.59 -16.27 -6.71
N PRO A 8 12.52 -16.78 -7.95
CA PRO A 8 12.45 -15.92 -9.15
C PRO A 8 11.15 -15.10 -9.22
N TYR A 9 10.14 -15.44 -8.42
CA TYR A 9 8.87 -14.73 -8.32
C TYR A 9 8.82 -13.74 -7.15
N GLY A 10 9.91 -13.60 -6.37
CA GLY A 10 9.94 -12.76 -5.18
C GLY A 10 9.16 -13.34 -4.00
N PHE A 11 8.81 -12.47 -3.05
CA PHE A 11 7.96 -12.80 -1.89
C PHE A 11 7.11 -11.60 -1.49
N CYS A 12 6.06 -11.85 -0.73
CA CYS A 12 5.16 -10.83 -0.19
C CYS A 12 4.49 -11.41 1.06
N SER A 13 4.35 -10.59 2.10
CA SER A 13 3.67 -10.89 3.36
C SER A 13 2.38 -10.11 3.55
N MET A 14 1.98 -9.33 2.54
CA MET A 14 0.72 -8.59 2.52
C MET A 14 -0.49 -9.53 2.69
N ALA A 15 -1.47 -9.07 3.48
CA ALA A 15 -2.68 -9.84 3.73
C ALA A 15 -3.51 -10.02 2.44
N PRO A 16 -4.29 -11.12 2.33
CA PRO A 16 -5.16 -11.32 1.18
C PRO A 16 -6.20 -10.20 0.99
N SER A 17 -6.35 -9.81 -0.27
CA SER A 17 -7.35 -8.91 -0.83
C SER A 17 -8.54 -9.73 -1.36
N ILE A 18 -9.76 -9.37 -0.97
CA ILE A 18 -10.97 -10.01 -1.53
C ILE A 18 -11.12 -9.64 -3.01
N TYR A 19 -10.74 -8.42 -3.38
CA TYR A 19 -10.87 -7.92 -4.74
C TYR A 19 -10.06 -8.76 -5.72
N ASP A 20 -8.75 -8.91 -5.45
CA ASP A 20 -7.84 -9.69 -6.29
C ASP A 20 -8.19 -11.18 -6.28
N THR A 21 -8.55 -11.71 -5.11
CA THR A 21 -8.99 -13.12 -5.01
C THR A 21 -10.23 -13.37 -5.87
N ALA A 22 -11.15 -12.41 -5.96
CA ALA A 22 -12.32 -12.53 -6.81
C ALA A 22 -11.97 -12.49 -8.30
N TRP A 23 -11.01 -11.66 -8.71
CA TRP A 23 -10.49 -11.69 -10.08
C TRP A 23 -9.88 -13.04 -10.45
N LEU A 24 -9.10 -13.65 -9.56
CA LEU A 24 -8.55 -14.99 -9.78
C LEU A 24 -9.65 -16.06 -9.89
N ALA A 25 -10.68 -15.97 -9.04
CA ALA A 25 -11.81 -16.90 -9.07
C ALA A 25 -12.59 -16.85 -10.39
N MET A 26 -12.48 -15.78 -11.18
CA MET A 26 -13.17 -15.64 -12.47
C MET A 26 -12.40 -16.19 -13.67
N ILE A 27 -11.20 -16.74 -13.48
CA ILE A 27 -10.36 -17.22 -14.60
C ILE A 27 -10.79 -18.61 -15.06
N GLU A 28 -11.28 -18.67 -16.30
CA GLU A 28 -11.59 -19.92 -17.00
C GLU A 28 -10.48 -20.26 -17.99
N LYS A 29 -9.99 -21.49 -17.94
CA LYS A 29 -9.05 -22.03 -18.92
C LYS A 29 -9.76 -23.00 -19.85
N ARG A 30 -9.57 -22.83 -21.16
CA ARG A 30 -10.01 -23.81 -22.17
C ARG A 30 -9.00 -24.96 -22.23
N THR A 31 -9.50 -26.19 -22.16
CA THR A 31 -8.74 -27.43 -22.28
C THR A 31 -9.39 -28.32 -23.33
N ASP A 32 -8.71 -29.40 -23.72
CA ASP A 32 -9.26 -30.40 -24.65
C ASP A 32 -10.55 -31.06 -24.13
N GLN A 33 -10.76 -31.03 -22.81
CA GLN A 33 -11.93 -31.61 -22.12
C GLN A 33 -13.05 -30.59 -21.87
N GLY A 34 -12.88 -29.33 -22.29
CA GLY A 34 -13.87 -28.27 -22.11
C GLY A 34 -13.26 -27.06 -21.43
N PHE A 35 -13.95 -26.54 -20.41
CA PHE A 35 -13.46 -25.41 -19.61
C PHE A 35 -13.25 -25.86 -18.18
N GLU A 36 -12.24 -25.31 -17.54
CA GLU A 36 -11.98 -25.49 -16.11
C GLU A 36 -11.72 -24.14 -15.42
N TRP A 37 -12.09 -24.04 -14.15
CA TRP A 37 -11.67 -22.92 -13.31
C TRP A 37 -10.21 -23.07 -12.96
N LEU A 38 -9.42 -22.04 -13.23
CA LEU A 38 -7.98 -22.11 -12.99
C LEU A 38 -7.63 -22.12 -11.49
N PHE A 39 -8.44 -21.42 -10.69
CA PHE A 39 -8.22 -21.21 -9.25
C PHE A 39 -9.50 -21.47 -8.43
N PRO A 40 -9.96 -22.73 -8.33
CA PRO A 40 -11.15 -23.07 -7.54
C PRO A 40 -10.99 -22.75 -6.04
N ASP A 41 -9.77 -22.84 -5.50
CA ASP A 41 -9.49 -22.49 -4.10
C ASP A 41 -9.80 -21.01 -3.81
N SER A 42 -9.60 -20.12 -4.78
CA SER A 42 -9.94 -18.70 -4.65
C SER A 42 -11.45 -18.49 -4.55
N PHE A 43 -12.25 -19.27 -5.28
CA PHE A 43 -13.71 -19.25 -5.13
C PHE A 43 -14.15 -19.73 -3.75
N GLU A 44 -13.59 -20.85 -3.26
CA GLU A 44 -13.85 -21.36 -1.90
C GLU A 44 -13.47 -20.35 -0.82
N TYR A 45 -12.36 -19.63 -1.00
CA TYR A 45 -11.98 -18.53 -0.12
C TYR A 45 -13.07 -17.46 -0.04
N LEU A 46 -13.64 -17.03 -1.17
CA LEU A 46 -14.72 -16.04 -1.17
C LEU A 46 -15.95 -16.55 -0.41
N LEU A 47 -16.35 -17.80 -0.63
CA LEU A 47 -17.49 -18.42 0.06
C LEU A 47 -17.28 -18.46 1.58
N HIS A 48 -16.08 -18.76 2.03
CA HIS A 48 -15.70 -18.78 3.45
C HIS A 48 -15.61 -17.37 4.07
N ARG A 49 -15.29 -16.36 3.27
CA ARG A 49 -15.12 -14.97 3.74
C ARG A 49 -16.36 -14.12 3.65
N GLN A 50 -17.44 -14.60 3.03
CA GLN A 50 -18.71 -13.90 3.01
C GLN A 50 -19.27 -13.78 4.43
N THR A 51 -19.64 -12.57 4.82
CA THR A 51 -20.14 -12.27 6.16
C THR A 51 -21.60 -12.68 6.33
N GLU A 52 -22.09 -12.77 7.58
CA GLU A 52 -23.52 -13.03 7.88
C GLU A 52 -24.51 -12.01 7.29
N ASP A 53 -24.08 -10.77 7.07
CA ASP A 53 -24.82 -9.70 6.41
C ASP A 53 -24.78 -9.80 4.89
N GLY A 54 -23.93 -10.67 4.33
CA GLY A 54 -23.90 -11.02 2.91
C GLY A 54 -22.78 -10.40 2.11
N GLY A 55 -22.11 -9.38 2.63
CA GLY A 55 -20.97 -8.73 2.00
C GLY A 55 -19.62 -9.38 2.29
N TRP A 56 -18.57 -8.67 1.89
CA TRP A 56 -17.18 -8.95 2.26
C TRP A 56 -16.59 -7.75 2.98
N ASP A 57 -16.90 -7.66 4.26
CA ASP A 57 -16.35 -6.67 5.16
C ASP A 57 -15.09 -7.21 5.84
N LEU A 58 -13.94 -6.68 5.45
CA LEU A 58 -12.64 -7.07 5.97
C LEU A 58 -12.43 -6.68 7.44
N LEU A 59 -13.17 -5.68 7.93
CA LEU A 59 -13.07 -5.11 9.26
C LEU A 59 -14.14 -5.64 10.22
N LYS A 60 -15.04 -6.51 9.77
CA LYS A 60 -16.15 -7.04 10.59
C LYS A 60 -15.68 -7.69 11.91
N ASP A 61 -14.52 -8.34 11.88
CA ASP A 61 -13.95 -9.03 13.04
C ASP A 61 -13.04 -8.11 13.90
N VAL A 62 -12.89 -6.84 13.52
CA VAL A 62 -12.16 -5.85 14.32
C VAL A 62 -13.12 -5.30 15.38
N ALA A 63 -12.83 -5.58 16.66
CA ALA A 63 -13.75 -5.37 17.78
C ALA A 63 -14.33 -3.94 17.89
N ASN A 64 -13.62 -2.93 17.38
CA ASN A 64 -14.00 -1.51 17.41
C ASN A 64 -14.41 -0.94 16.04
N ARG A 65 -15.18 -1.72 15.27
CA ARG A 65 -15.65 -1.42 13.91
C ARG A 65 -16.39 -0.09 13.69
N HIS A 66 -16.96 0.56 14.72
CA HIS A 66 -17.84 1.73 14.56
C HIS A 66 -17.21 3.08 14.92
N SER A 67 -15.97 3.13 15.39
CA SER A 67 -15.30 4.36 15.83
C SER A 67 -14.04 4.71 15.03
N GLY A 68 -13.56 3.79 14.19
CA GLY A 68 -12.22 3.79 13.60
C GLY A 68 -12.01 4.67 12.37
N TYR A 69 -12.75 4.33 11.31
CA TYR A 69 -12.65 4.97 10.00
C TYR A 69 -13.78 5.97 9.80
N SER A 70 -13.52 6.99 8.97
CA SER A 70 -14.63 7.74 8.35
C SER A 70 -15.55 6.71 7.67
N GLU A 71 -16.85 6.80 7.96
CA GLU A 71 -17.87 5.89 7.42
C GLU A 71 -17.71 5.71 5.91
N ASN A 72 -17.30 6.77 5.21
CA ASN A 72 -17.12 6.73 3.77
C ASN A 72 -15.98 5.81 3.30
N ILE A 73 -14.84 5.80 4.01
CA ILE A 73 -13.65 4.97 3.69
C ILE A 73 -14.01 3.49 3.78
N TRP A 74 -14.68 3.12 4.87
CA TRP A 74 -15.10 1.74 5.09
C TRP A 74 -16.19 1.30 4.11
N VAL A 75 -17.18 2.16 3.80
CA VAL A 75 -18.23 1.83 2.82
C VAL A 75 -17.61 1.59 1.44
N GLN A 76 -16.64 2.42 1.05
CA GLN A 76 -15.87 2.26 -0.18
C GLN A 76 -15.19 0.89 -0.29
N ASP A 77 -14.44 0.48 0.73
CA ASP A 77 -13.81 -0.84 0.83
C ASP A 77 -14.82 -1.99 0.75
N CYS A 78 -15.92 -1.88 1.49
CA CYS A 78 -16.99 -2.89 1.47
C CYS A 78 -17.61 -3.04 0.07
N VAL A 79 -17.84 -1.92 -0.62
CA VAL A 79 -18.47 -1.89 -1.95
C VAL A 79 -17.56 -2.58 -2.96
N VAL A 80 -16.30 -2.17 -3.07
CA VAL A 80 -15.39 -2.69 -4.11
C VAL A 80 -15.13 -4.19 -3.94
N HIS A 81 -14.90 -4.64 -2.71
CA HIS A 81 -14.70 -6.06 -2.41
C HIS A 81 -15.97 -6.89 -2.64
N SER A 82 -17.13 -6.39 -2.24
CA SER A 82 -18.38 -7.14 -2.37
C SER A 82 -18.87 -7.18 -3.82
N LEU A 83 -18.64 -6.13 -4.62
CA LEU A 83 -18.92 -6.14 -6.05
C LEU A 83 -18.07 -7.18 -6.77
N ALA A 84 -16.75 -7.20 -6.53
CA ALA A 84 -15.84 -8.17 -7.16
C ALA A 84 -16.21 -9.61 -6.78
N ALA A 85 -16.45 -9.88 -5.49
CA ALA A 85 -16.86 -11.20 -5.04
C ALA A 85 -18.22 -11.62 -5.63
N LEU A 86 -19.18 -10.70 -5.76
CA LEU A 86 -20.46 -10.97 -6.40
C LEU A 86 -20.29 -11.30 -7.89
N CYS A 87 -19.40 -10.61 -8.63
CA CYS A 87 -19.07 -10.95 -10.02
C CYS A 87 -18.61 -12.42 -10.11
N ALA A 88 -17.73 -12.84 -9.21
CA ALA A 88 -17.24 -14.22 -9.16
C ALA A 88 -18.39 -15.20 -8.87
N LEU A 89 -19.22 -14.95 -7.84
CA LEU A 89 -20.35 -15.83 -7.52
C LEU A 89 -21.34 -15.98 -8.69
N CYS A 90 -21.70 -14.87 -9.33
CA CYS A 90 -22.62 -14.87 -10.47
C CYS A 90 -22.02 -15.59 -11.68
N ARG A 91 -20.71 -15.40 -11.95
CA ARG A 91 -20.02 -16.09 -13.04
C ARG A 91 -20.03 -17.61 -12.86
N HIS A 92 -19.70 -18.09 -11.66
CA HIS A 92 -19.78 -19.53 -11.32
C HIS A 92 -21.21 -20.07 -11.46
N TYR A 93 -22.21 -19.33 -10.95
CA TYR A 93 -23.61 -19.75 -11.05
C TYR A 93 -24.09 -19.88 -12.50
N GLN A 94 -23.76 -18.91 -13.35
CA GLN A 94 -24.09 -18.96 -14.79
C GLN A 94 -23.38 -20.11 -15.49
N ARG A 95 -22.10 -20.33 -15.18
CA ARG A 95 -21.31 -21.41 -15.78
C ARG A 95 -21.90 -22.79 -15.50
N ALA A 96 -22.24 -23.07 -14.25
CA ALA A 96 -22.88 -24.33 -13.85
C ALA A 96 -24.28 -24.50 -14.46
N SER A 97 -24.99 -23.40 -14.69
CA SER A 97 -26.29 -23.41 -15.38
C SER A 97 -26.15 -23.80 -16.86
N CYS A 98 -25.03 -23.43 -17.50
CA CYS A 98 -24.72 -23.79 -18.88
C CYS A 98 -24.05 -25.18 -19.01
N HIS A 99 -23.31 -25.63 -17.98
CA HIS A 99 -22.53 -26.87 -17.98
C HIS A 99 -22.87 -27.72 -16.74
N SER A 100 -23.62 -28.79 -16.94
CA SER A 100 -24.22 -29.63 -15.90
C SER A 100 -23.25 -30.48 -15.05
N GLN A 101 -21.94 -30.24 -15.14
CA GLN A 101 -20.90 -31.01 -14.43
C GLN A 101 -20.33 -30.29 -13.20
N GLU A 102 -20.62 -28.99 -13.01
CA GLU A 102 -20.05 -28.22 -11.90
C GLU A 102 -20.86 -28.39 -10.61
N LEU A 103 -20.23 -28.92 -9.56
CA LEU A 103 -20.81 -29.07 -8.23
C LEU A 103 -20.67 -27.75 -7.46
N LEU A 104 -21.71 -26.92 -7.53
CA LEU A 104 -21.78 -25.70 -6.72
C LEU A 104 -22.38 -25.97 -5.33
N PRO A 105 -22.02 -25.16 -4.32
CA PRO A 105 -22.71 -25.17 -3.03
C PRO A 105 -24.21 -24.93 -3.22
N GLY A 106 -25.04 -25.77 -2.58
CA GLY A 106 -26.50 -25.67 -2.70
C GLY A 106 -27.10 -24.37 -2.16
N ASP A 107 -26.32 -23.58 -1.41
CA ASP A 107 -26.70 -22.26 -0.90
C ASP A 107 -26.17 -21.09 -1.74
N LEU A 108 -25.50 -21.32 -2.88
CA LEU A 108 -24.87 -20.25 -3.66
C LEU A 108 -25.86 -19.16 -4.09
N LEU A 109 -27.05 -19.51 -4.56
CA LEU A 109 -28.09 -18.53 -4.90
C LEU A 109 -28.46 -17.65 -3.70
N ARG A 110 -28.57 -18.24 -2.51
CA ARG A 110 -28.84 -17.50 -1.27
C ARG A 110 -27.71 -16.52 -0.96
N ARG A 111 -26.46 -16.92 -1.21
CA ARG A 111 -25.27 -16.08 -1.03
C ARG A 111 -25.26 -14.89 -2.00
N ILE A 112 -25.61 -15.12 -3.27
CA ILE A 112 -25.77 -14.08 -4.29
C ILE A 112 -26.84 -13.07 -3.86
N PHE A 113 -28.02 -13.52 -3.44
CA PHE A 113 -29.09 -12.62 -2.97
C PHE A 113 -28.67 -11.79 -1.76
N ARG A 114 -27.99 -12.39 -0.78
CA ARG A 114 -27.49 -11.68 0.41
C ARG A 114 -26.43 -10.64 0.04
N ALA A 115 -25.51 -10.97 -0.86
CA ALA A 115 -24.51 -10.04 -1.37
C ALA A 115 -25.15 -8.86 -2.11
N LYS A 116 -26.17 -9.12 -2.95
CA LYS A 116 -26.95 -8.09 -3.62
C LYS A 116 -27.64 -7.15 -2.63
N SER A 117 -28.34 -7.70 -1.63
CA SER A 117 -29.01 -6.89 -0.60
C SER A 117 -28.03 -6.06 0.24
N PHE A 118 -26.86 -6.63 0.57
CA PHE A 118 -25.80 -5.90 1.26
C PHE A 118 -25.31 -4.71 0.41
N LEU A 119 -24.99 -4.95 -0.85
CA LEU A 119 -24.52 -3.92 -1.78
C LEU A 119 -25.57 -2.85 -2.03
N ASP A 120 -26.85 -3.19 -2.17
CA ASP A 120 -27.93 -2.21 -2.28
C ASP A 120 -27.91 -1.24 -1.09
N ALA A 121 -27.80 -1.77 0.14
CA ALA A 121 -27.74 -0.94 1.34
C ALA A 121 -26.47 -0.06 1.41
N LYS A 122 -25.30 -0.60 1.03
CA LYS A 122 -24.04 0.16 1.06
C LYS A 122 -23.97 1.23 -0.02
N LEU A 123 -24.39 0.92 -1.24
CA LEU A 123 -24.40 1.86 -2.34
C LEU A 123 -25.37 3.04 -2.10
N GLN A 124 -26.47 2.83 -1.35
CA GLN A 124 -27.36 3.95 -0.99
C GLN A 124 -26.68 5.05 -0.17
N ILE A 125 -25.71 4.69 0.69
CA ILE A 125 -24.99 5.63 1.57
C ILE A 125 -23.59 5.95 1.06
N TRP A 126 -23.16 5.31 -0.04
CA TRP A 126 -21.84 5.47 -0.60
C TRP A 126 -21.68 6.88 -1.19
N GLN A 127 -20.55 7.51 -0.90
CA GLN A 127 -20.15 8.78 -1.48
C GLN A 127 -18.76 8.60 -2.12
N PRO A 128 -18.59 8.89 -3.41
CA PRO A 128 -17.27 8.94 -4.00
C PRO A 128 -16.45 10.03 -3.27
N ASP A 129 -15.35 9.63 -2.66
CA ASP A 129 -14.32 10.54 -2.11
C ASP A 129 -13.00 10.09 -2.72
N GLY A 130 -12.54 10.84 -3.72
CA GLY A 130 -11.33 10.52 -4.48
C GLY A 130 -10.03 10.58 -3.67
N ALA A 131 -10.07 10.92 -2.37
CA ALA A 131 -8.90 11.06 -1.52
C ALA A 131 -8.52 9.81 -0.69
N THR A 132 -9.22 8.68 -0.85
CA THR A 132 -9.07 7.54 0.07
C THR A 132 -8.60 6.25 -0.61
N HIS A 133 -9.22 5.83 -1.72
CA HIS A 133 -8.82 4.61 -2.44
C HIS A 133 -8.60 4.94 -3.90
N CYS A 134 -7.38 4.67 -4.35
CA CYS A 134 -6.80 5.37 -5.48
C CYS A 134 -7.30 4.92 -6.88
N THR A 135 -8.29 4.03 -6.95
CA THR A 135 -8.76 3.46 -8.23
C THR A 135 -10.26 3.17 -8.24
N LEU A 136 -11.03 3.60 -7.24
CA LEU A 136 -12.45 3.22 -7.13
C LEU A 136 -13.29 3.77 -8.28
N GLU A 137 -13.00 4.97 -8.73
CA GLU A 137 -13.62 5.60 -9.89
C GLU A 137 -13.37 4.82 -11.19
N LEU A 138 -12.37 3.94 -11.23
CA LEU A 138 -12.10 3.01 -12.33
C LEU A 138 -12.70 1.63 -12.07
N THR A 139 -12.44 1.05 -10.89
CA THR A 139 -12.78 -0.35 -10.62
C THR A 139 -14.27 -0.58 -10.37
N VAL A 140 -14.95 0.33 -9.65
CA VAL A 140 -16.37 0.16 -9.29
C VAL A 140 -17.27 0.18 -10.53
N PRO A 141 -17.13 1.13 -11.48
CA PRO A 141 -17.90 1.13 -12.73
C PRO A 141 -17.71 -0.14 -13.56
N VAL A 142 -16.47 -0.63 -13.69
CA VAL A 142 -16.18 -1.88 -14.40
C VAL A 142 -16.92 -3.06 -13.76
N LEU A 143 -16.86 -3.20 -12.44
CA LEU A 143 -17.56 -4.28 -11.74
C LEU A 143 -19.09 -4.18 -11.86
N ILE A 144 -19.65 -2.97 -11.77
CA ILE A 144 -21.09 -2.74 -12.00
C ILE A 144 -21.47 -3.14 -13.43
N HIS A 145 -20.63 -2.83 -14.42
CA HIS A 145 -20.87 -3.23 -15.81
C HIS A 145 -20.83 -4.76 -15.98
N LEU A 146 -19.83 -5.42 -15.41
CA LEU A 146 -19.75 -6.89 -15.43
C LEU A 146 -20.96 -7.56 -14.77
N LEU A 147 -21.48 -6.98 -13.69
CA LEU A 147 -22.70 -7.47 -13.02
C LEU A 147 -23.96 -7.21 -13.85
N HIS A 148 -24.04 -6.07 -14.51
CA HIS A 148 -25.14 -5.77 -15.43
C HIS A 148 -25.22 -6.79 -16.57
N ASP A 149 -24.08 -7.15 -17.17
CA ASP A 149 -24.01 -8.21 -18.20
C ASP A 149 -24.42 -9.59 -17.66
N GLN A 150 -24.35 -9.77 -16.34
CA GLN A 150 -24.82 -10.96 -15.64
C GLN A 150 -26.28 -10.88 -15.18
N GLY A 151 -26.99 -9.80 -15.49
CA GLY A 151 -28.39 -9.57 -15.12
C GLY A 151 -28.58 -9.02 -13.71
N VAL A 152 -27.55 -8.44 -13.09
CA VAL A 152 -27.59 -7.84 -11.76
C VAL A 152 -27.41 -6.33 -11.87
N GLU A 153 -28.46 -5.58 -11.57
CA GLU A 153 -28.46 -4.11 -11.67
C GLU A 153 -28.45 -3.43 -10.29
N PHE A 154 -27.80 -2.26 -10.24
CA PHE A 154 -27.75 -1.40 -9.06
C PHE A 154 -28.21 0.00 -9.39
N GLU A 155 -29.04 0.57 -8.52
CA GLU A 155 -29.50 1.95 -8.57
C GLU A 155 -29.18 2.63 -7.24
N PHE A 156 -28.46 3.75 -7.28
CA PHE A 156 -28.02 4.47 -6.09
C PHE A 156 -27.72 5.94 -6.42
N PRO A 157 -27.77 6.84 -5.41
CA PRO A 157 -27.71 8.29 -5.65
C PRO A 157 -26.48 8.76 -6.43
N ALA A 158 -25.30 8.23 -6.11
CA ALA A 158 -24.02 8.66 -6.68
C ALA A 158 -23.68 8.00 -8.04
N LYS A 159 -24.57 7.19 -8.63
CA LYS A 159 -24.26 6.39 -9.83
C LYS A 159 -23.88 7.25 -11.04
N ASN A 160 -24.62 8.32 -11.30
CA ASN A 160 -24.36 9.19 -12.46
C ASN A 160 -23.05 9.95 -12.32
N ASP A 161 -22.76 10.45 -11.11
CA ASP A 161 -21.51 11.16 -10.82
C ASP A 161 -20.31 10.23 -10.99
N LEU A 162 -20.40 9.01 -10.44
CA LEU A 162 -19.39 7.97 -10.62
C LEU A 162 -19.16 7.62 -12.10
N LEU A 163 -20.21 7.47 -12.91
CA LEU A 163 -20.05 7.19 -14.35
C LEU A 163 -19.42 8.37 -15.11
N SER A 164 -19.67 9.61 -14.66
CA SER A 164 -19.01 10.79 -15.20
C SER A 164 -17.52 10.84 -14.84
N GLU A 165 -17.17 10.51 -13.60
CA GLU A 165 -15.79 10.38 -13.14
C GLU A 165 -15.05 9.28 -13.91
N TYR A 166 -15.68 8.13 -14.11
CA TYR A 166 -15.15 7.04 -14.93
C TYR A 166 -14.86 7.48 -16.37
N ALA A 167 -15.80 8.18 -17.01
CA ALA A 167 -15.62 8.68 -18.36
C ALA A 167 -14.46 9.66 -18.46
N ALA A 168 -14.27 10.51 -17.43
CA ALA A 168 -13.12 11.40 -17.35
C ALA A 168 -11.81 10.62 -17.14
N ALA A 169 -11.76 9.69 -16.18
CA ALA A 169 -10.59 8.88 -15.86
C ALA A 169 -10.16 7.97 -17.02
N THR A 170 -11.10 7.50 -17.85
CA THR A 170 -10.81 6.66 -19.03
C THR A 170 -10.53 7.45 -20.31
N SER A 171 -10.72 8.77 -20.31
CA SER A 171 -10.44 9.63 -21.48
C SER A 171 -8.94 9.89 -21.72
N ILE A 172 -8.07 9.30 -20.91
CA ILE A 172 -6.62 9.43 -20.97
C ILE A 172 -6.01 8.76 -22.20
N ASN A 173 -4.85 9.25 -22.64
CA ASN A 173 -4.16 8.68 -23.79
C ASN A 173 -3.41 7.38 -23.41
N LEU A 174 -3.96 6.23 -23.83
CA LEU A 174 -3.38 4.91 -23.62
C LEU A 174 -2.25 4.54 -24.61
N SER A 175 -1.88 5.40 -25.56
CA SER A 175 -0.94 5.05 -26.64
C SER A 175 0.39 4.49 -26.14
N GLY A 176 0.94 5.07 -25.06
CA GLY A 176 2.21 4.63 -24.47
C GLY A 176 2.18 3.22 -23.88
N LEU A 177 1.00 2.70 -23.52
CA LEU A 177 0.83 1.32 -23.03
C LEU A 177 1.14 0.29 -24.13
N TYR A 178 0.89 0.66 -25.39
CA TYR A 178 1.08 -0.20 -26.56
C TYR A 178 2.49 -0.08 -27.18
N GLU A 179 3.35 0.81 -26.67
CA GLU A 179 4.70 1.03 -27.18
C GLU A 179 5.70 -0.04 -26.71
N ARG A 180 6.80 -0.20 -27.45
CA ARG A 180 7.92 -1.08 -27.09
C ARG A 180 9.25 -0.29 -27.14
N PRO A 181 9.98 -0.14 -26.02
CA PRO A 181 9.61 -0.56 -24.66
C PRO A 181 8.44 0.27 -24.10
N CYS A 182 7.64 -0.35 -23.22
CA CYS A 182 6.56 0.35 -22.54
C CYS A 182 7.14 1.32 -21.50
N ASN A 183 6.79 2.61 -21.61
CA ASN A 183 7.22 3.68 -20.69
C ASN A 183 6.06 4.21 -19.82
N THR A 184 4.90 3.55 -19.89
CA THR A 184 3.68 3.88 -19.16
C THR A 184 3.34 2.74 -18.21
N SER A 185 3.07 3.05 -16.95
CA SER A 185 2.63 2.06 -15.97
C SER A 185 1.17 2.26 -15.62
N LEU A 186 0.44 1.15 -15.52
CA LEU A 186 -0.94 1.10 -15.07
C LEU A 186 -1.08 -0.02 -14.03
N SER A 187 -1.26 0.39 -12.77
CA SER A 187 -1.43 -0.45 -11.57
C SER A 187 -2.73 -1.26 -11.60
N SER A 188 -3.79 -0.67 -12.17
CA SER A 188 -5.14 -1.26 -12.31
C SER A 188 -5.54 -1.40 -13.78
N LEU A 189 -4.89 -2.34 -14.50
CA LEU A 189 -5.23 -2.66 -15.90
C LEU A 189 -6.69 -3.13 -16.02
N GLU A 190 -7.21 -3.83 -15.02
CA GLU A 190 -8.57 -4.33 -14.96
C GLU A 190 -9.62 -3.20 -14.96
N GLY A 191 -9.27 -2.02 -14.45
CA GLY A 191 -10.09 -0.81 -14.49
C GLY A 191 -10.34 -0.25 -15.90
N PHE A 192 -9.61 -0.74 -16.91
CA PHE A 192 -9.71 -0.31 -18.30
C PHE A 192 -10.17 -1.42 -19.24
N THR A 193 -10.70 -2.53 -18.72
CA THR A 193 -11.03 -3.74 -19.51
C THR A 193 -11.88 -3.47 -20.76
N MET A 194 -12.78 -2.50 -20.72
CA MET A 194 -13.65 -2.10 -21.83
C MET A 194 -12.99 -1.15 -22.86
N HIS A 195 -11.79 -0.65 -22.56
CA HIS A 195 -11.07 0.39 -23.34
C HIS A 195 -9.73 -0.09 -23.90
N LEU A 196 -9.35 -1.34 -23.66
CA LEU A 196 -8.05 -1.89 -24.06
C LEU A 196 -8.12 -2.75 -25.32
N GLU A 197 -7.12 -2.58 -26.18
CA GLU A 197 -6.82 -3.49 -27.30
C GLU A 197 -5.93 -4.63 -26.78
N TRP A 198 -6.55 -5.64 -26.17
CA TRP A 198 -5.85 -6.72 -25.46
C TRP A 198 -4.85 -7.52 -26.31
N ASP A 199 -5.09 -7.63 -27.61
CA ASP A 199 -4.21 -8.27 -28.60
C ASP A 199 -2.86 -7.55 -28.75
N ARG A 200 -2.77 -6.27 -28.37
CA ARG A 200 -1.57 -5.45 -28.47
C ARG A 200 -0.76 -5.37 -27.19
N LEU A 201 -1.14 -6.12 -26.15
CA LEU A 201 -0.54 -6.05 -24.81
C LEU A 201 0.36 -7.25 -24.48
N GLU A 202 0.74 -8.08 -25.47
CA GLU A 202 1.59 -9.27 -25.28
C GLU A 202 2.99 -8.99 -24.68
N HIS A 203 3.46 -7.74 -24.73
CA HIS A 203 4.76 -7.34 -24.18
C HIS A 203 4.71 -6.90 -22.71
N LEU A 204 3.53 -6.75 -22.12
CA LEU A 204 3.40 -6.33 -20.71
C LEU A 204 3.78 -7.42 -19.69
N PRO A 205 3.38 -8.70 -19.87
CA PRO A 205 3.71 -9.74 -18.91
C PRO A 205 5.21 -9.91 -18.67
N ASN A 206 5.59 -10.02 -17.40
CA ASN A 206 6.95 -10.37 -16.97
C ASN A 206 6.91 -11.38 -15.79
N SER A 207 8.06 -11.62 -15.13
CA SER A 207 8.15 -12.57 -14.03
C SER A 207 7.30 -12.20 -12.80
N SER A 208 6.93 -10.93 -12.66
CA SER A 208 6.01 -10.41 -11.63
C SER A 208 4.58 -10.24 -12.16
N GLY A 209 4.22 -10.91 -13.25
CA GLY A 209 2.90 -10.74 -13.89
C GLY A 209 2.81 -9.41 -14.61
N ILE A 210 1.68 -8.71 -14.45
CA ILE A 210 1.46 -7.37 -15.01
C ILE A 210 1.37 -6.37 -13.86
N ALA A 211 2.27 -5.38 -13.88
CA ALA A 211 2.35 -4.33 -12.86
C ALA A 211 2.35 -4.86 -11.41
N SER A 212 2.82 -6.10 -11.19
CA SER A 212 2.80 -6.76 -9.87
C SER A 212 1.40 -6.83 -9.24
N SER A 213 0.35 -6.82 -10.07
CA SER A 213 -1.06 -6.84 -9.67
C SER A 213 -1.70 -8.18 -10.07
N PRO A 214 -2.11 -9.02 -9.10
CA PRO A 214 -2.83 -10.25 -9.40
C PRO A 214 -4.16 -10.01 -10.14
N ALA A 215 -4.93 -8.96 -9.78
CA ALA A 215 -6.14 -8.60 -10.51
C ALA A 215 -5.88 -8.22 -11.97
N SER A 216 -4.89 -7.36 -12.25
CA SER A 216 -4.52 -7.00 -13.63
C SER A 216 -4.02 -8.20 -14.44
N THR A 217 -3.27 -9.09 -13.80
CA THR A 217 -2.78 -10.32 -14.44
C THR A 217 -3.92 -11.31 -14.71
N ALA A 218 -4.90 -11.39 -13.82
CA ALA A 218 -6.12 -12.18 -14.01
C ALA A 218 -6.96 -11.64 -15.17
N ALA A 219 -7.18 -10.32 -15.21
CA ALA A 219 -7.89 -9.67 -16.32
C ALA A 219 -7.19 -9.96 -17.66
N TYR A 220 -5.86 -9.89 -17.72
CA TYR A 220 -5.12 -10.23 -18.93
C TYR A 220 -5.36 -11.68 -19.39
N LEU A 221 -5.36 -12.66 -18.48
CA LEU A 221 -5.67 -14.05 -18.83
C LEU A 221 -7.13 -14.23 -19.30
N MET A 222 -8.06 -13.42 -18.79
CA MET A 222 -9.48 -13.49 -19.15
C MET A 222 -9.79 -12.86 -20.51
N TYR A 223 -9.11 -11.77 -20.87
CA TYR A 223 -9.48 -10.94 -22.02
C TYR A 223 -8.47 -10.99 -23.18
N SER A 224 -7.21 -11.38 -22.94
CA SER A 224 -6.22 -11.54 -24.02
C SER A 224 -6.63 -12.69 -24.96
N PRO A 225 -6.51 -12.52 -26.29
CA PRO A 225 -6.82 -13.59 -27.23
C PRO A 225 -5.86 -14.78 -27.14
N THR A 226 -4.67 -14.57 -26.57
CA THR A 226 -3.63 -15.59 -26.41
C THR A 226 -3.38 -15.86 -24.94
N TRP A 227 -3.41 -17.15 -24.57
CA TRP A 227 -3.10 -17.58 -23.21
C TRP A 227 -1.61 -17.36 -22.90
N SER A 228 -1.32 -16.80 -21.72
CA SER A 228 0.05 -16.58 -21.24
C SER A 228 0.40 -17.57 -20.13
N ASP A 229 1.24 -18.55 -20.44
CA ASP A 229 1.75 -19.50 -19.45
C ASP A 229 2.56 -18.80 -18.34
N GLY A 230 3.20 -17.67 -18.66
CA GLY A 230 3.92 -16.84 -17.70
C GLY A 230 2.99 -16.20 -16.66
N CYS A 231 1.88 -15.62 -17.11
CA CYS A 231 0.87 -15.05 -16.21
C CYS A 231 0.21 -16.13 -15.34
N GLU A 232 -0.10 -17.30 -15.92
CA GLU A 232 -0.63 -18.43 -15.14
C GLU A 232 0.38 -18.91 -14.08
N ALA A 233 1.65 -19.08 -14.46
CA ALA A 233 2.69 -19.52 -13.53
C ALA A 233 2.90 -18.52 -12.39
N TYR A 234 2.88 -17.22 -12.69
CA TYR A 234 2.91 -16.16 -11.70
C TYR A 234 1.71 -16.26 -10.74
N LEU A 235 0.47 -16.31 -11.21
CA LEU A 235 -0.71 -16.37 -10.34
C LEU A 235 -0.76 -17.65 -9.50
N ARG A 236 -0.33 -18.79 -10.05
CA ARG A 236 -0.14 -20.03 -9.27
C ARG A 236 0.90 -19.85 -8.16
N HIS A 237 1.98 -19.12 -8.43
CA HIS A 237 2.97 -18.80 -7.41
C HIS A 237 2.40 -17.89 -6.32
N VAL A 238 1.70 -16.81 -6.71
CA VAL A 238 1.04 -15.89 -5.77
C VAL A 238 0.12 -16.67 -4.83
N LEU A 239 -0.71 -17.57 -5.37
CA LEU A 239 -1.62 -18.39 -4.57
C LEU A 239 -0.89 -19.29 -3.56
N LEU A 240 0.27 -19.83 -3.94
CA LEU A 240 1.11 -20.65 -3.05
C LEU A 240 1.84 -19.81 -1.99
N GLY A 241 2.20 -18.56 -2.32
CA GLY A 241 2.98 -17.66 -1.48
C GLY A 241 2.15 -16.80 -0.51
N SER A 242 0.86 -16.58 -0.80
CA SER A 242 0.02 -15.58 -0.11
C SER A 242 -0.33 -15.89 1.35
N HIS A 243 0.03 -17.06 1.89
CA HIS A 243 0.06 -17.34 3.32
C HIS A 243 0.67 -18.71 3.61
N ARG A 244 1.23 -18.90 4.82
CA ARG A 244 1.63 -20.22 5.35
C ARG A 244 0.49 -21.24 5.36
N LYS A 245 -0.77 -20.79 5.34
CA LYS A 245 -1.97 -21.61 5.18
C LYS A 245 -2.55 -21.33 3.79
N ARG A 246 -2.29 -22.24 2.84
CA ARG A 246 -2.87 -22.24 1.50
C ARG A 246 -4.40 -22.29 1.60
N ASN A 247 -5.05 -21.14 1.59
CA ASN A 247 -6.48 -21.02 1.82
C ASN A 247 -7.25 -20.43 0.64
N GLY A 248 -6.56 -20.11 -0.47
CA GLY A 248 -7.17 -19.60 -1.70
C GLY A 248 -7.13 -18.07 -1.87
N GLY A 249 -6.80 -17.32 -0.82
CA GLY A 249 -6.70 -15.86 -0.88
C GLY A 249 -5.35 -15.38 -1.43
N VAL A 250 -5.35 -14.28 -2.18
CA VAL A 250 -4.14 -13.63 -2.70
C VAL A 250 -4.02 -12.16 -2.30
N ALA A 251 -2.79 -11.67 -2.17
CA ALA A 251 -2.51 -10.25 -1.92
C ALA A 251 -2.91 -9.35 -3.10
N GLY A 252 -3.07 -8.04 -2.85
CA GLY A 252 -3.34 -7.06 -3.92
C GLY A 252 -2.12 -6.64 -4.72
N VAL A 253 -0.92 -6.78 -4.13
CA VAL A 253 0.35 -6.54 -4.79
C VAL A 253 1.29 -7.71 -4.50
N TYR A 254 1.94 -8.22 -5.54
CA TYR A 254 2.93 -9.28 -5.43
C TYR A 254 3.94 -9.20 -6.59
N PRO A 255 5.25 -9.35 -6.36
CA PRO A 255 5.95 -9.41 -5.08
C PRO A 255 6.22 -8.01 -4.47
N LEU A 256 6.69 -8.01 -3.21
CA LEU A 256 7.19 -6.83 -2.46
C LEU A 256 8.59 -7.09 -1.90
N GLU A 257 9.41 -7.76 -2.70
CA GLU A 257 10.72 -8.30 -2.35
C GLU A 257 11.80 -7.23 -2.16
N VAL A 258 11.55 -5.96 -2.49
CA VAL A 258 12.42 -4.83 -2.16
C VAL A 258 11.81 -3.99 -1.05
N PHE A 259 10.53 -3.65 -1.16
CA PHE A 259 9.80 -2.84 -0.17
C PHE A 259 9.90 -3.44 1.24
N GLU A 260 9.54 -4.73 1.40
CA GLU A 260 9.52 -5.34 2.74
C GLU A 260 10.91 -5.41 3.38
N PRO A 261 11.99 -5.87 2.71
CA PRO A 261 13.34 -5.80 3.27
C PRO A 261 13.77 -4.39 3.64
N CYS A 262 13.50 -3.40 2.79
CA CYS A 262 13.84 -2.02 3.07
C CYS A 262 13.18 -1.56 4.37
N TRP A 263 11.86 -1.71 4.51
CA TRP A 263 11.13 -1.27 5.71
C TRP A 263 11.54 -2.06 6.95
N VAL A 264 11.55 -3.40 6.89
CA VAL A 264 11.85 -4.23 8.06
C VAL A 264 13.27 -3.98 8.57
N LEU A 265 14.26 -4.00 7.68
CA LEU A 265 15.66 -3.85 8.10
C LEU A 265 15.94 -2.45 8.63
N SER A 266 15.46 -1.42 7.94
CA SER A 266 15.64 -0.03 8.37
C SER A 266 14.95 0.22 9.72
N THR A 267 13.69 -0.18 9.91
CA THR A 267 12.98 0.00 11.18
C THR A 267 13.68 -0.69 12.35
N LEU A 268 14.15 -1.93 12.17
CA LEU A 268 14.83 -2.68 13.24
C LEU A 268 16.17 -2.02 13.62
N LEU A 269 17.00 -1.69 12.63
CA LEU A 269 18.30 -1.04 12.89
C LEU A 269 18.12 0.36 13.51
N GLU A 270 17.15 1.13 13.03
CA GLU A 270 16.82 2.47 13.55
C GLU A 270 16.29 2.42 14.99
N SER A 271 15.62 1.33 15.36
CA SER A 271 15.12 1.08 16.71
C SER A 271 16.19 0.56 17.68
N GLY A 272 17.44 0.43 17.23
CA GLY A 272 18.59 0.06 18.06
C GLY A 272 18.96 -1.42 18.08
N PHE A 273 18.34 -2.26 17.25
CA PHE A 273 18.83 -3.63 17.06
C PHE A 273 20.15 -3.62 16.28
N THR A 274 21.10 -4.44 16.70
CA THR A 274 22.39 -4.56 16.04
C THR A 274 22.38 -5.63 14.94
N VAL A 275 23.38 -5.60 14.07
CA VAL A 275 23.59 -6.65 13.06
C VAL A 275 23.74 -8.03 13.71
N ASP A 276 24.32 -8.09 14.91
CA ASP A 276 24.46 -9.34 15.67
C ASP A 276 23.10 -9.84 16.20
N ASP A 277 22.23 -8.95 16.68
CA ASP A 277 20.88 -9.29 17.14
C ASP A 277 20.02 -9.89 16.01
N LEU A 278 20.17 -9.34 14.80
CA LEU A 278 19.40 -9.74 13.61
C LEU A 278 20.02 -10.93 12.85
N GLY A 279 21.26 -11.28 13.19
CA GLY A 279 22.07 -12.28 12.54
C GLY A 279 22.77 -11.75 11.29
N VAL A 280 24.11 -11.69 11.36
CA VAL A 280 25.00 -11.15 10.32
C VAL A 280 24.66 -11.66 8.91
N ASN A 281 24.48 -12.97 8.74
CA ASN A 281 24.16 -13.55 7.43
C ASN A 281 22.80 -13.13 6.88
N ASN A 282 21.81 -12.89 7.75
CA ASN A 282 20.50 -12.41 7.33
C ASN A 282 20.60 -10.97 6.84
N VAL A 283 21.26 -10.11 7.63
CA VAL A 283 21.46 -8.70 7.32
C VAL A 283 22.26 -8.55 6.03
N ASP A 284 23.40 -9.23 5.90
CA ASP A 284 24.22 -9.23 4.69
C ASP A 284 23.43 -9.70 3.45
N GLY A 285 22.63 -10.76 3.59
CA GLY A 285 21.76 -11.25 2.52
C GLY A 285 20.72 -10.23 2.06
N LEU A 286 20.09 -9.51 2.99
CA LEU A 286 19.10 -8.47 2.68
C LEU A 286 19.77 -7.22 2.10
N LEU A 287 20.90 -6.78 2.64
CA LEU A 287 21.65 -5.64 2.10
C LEU A 287 22.13 -5.89 0.67
N LYS A 288 22.63 -7.10 0.37
CA LYS A 288 23.00 -7.49 -1.00
C LYS A 288 21.82 -7.47 -1.95
N LEU A 289 20.65 -7.92 -1.49
CA LEU A 289 19.42 -7.86 -2.28
C LEU A 289 19.05 -6.40 -2.60
N ILE A 290 18.98 -5.56 -1.57
CA ILE A 290 18.61 -4.14 -1.72
C ILE A 290 19.63 -3.41 -2.61
N HIS A 291 20.93 -3.66 -2.42
CA HIS A 291 21.96 -3.09 -3.28
C HIS A 291 21.82 -3.51 -4.75
N THR A 292 21.45 -4.77 -5.00
CA THR A 292 21.25 -5.29 -6.36
C THR A 292 19.97 -4.75 -7.01
N SER A 293 18.98 -4.33 -6.21
CA SER A 293 17.75 -3.70 -6.74
C SER A 293 17.93 -2.24 -7.15
N MET A 294 19.02 -1.59 -6.72
CA MET A 294 19.34 -0.21 -7.08
C MET A 294 19.81 -0.11 -8.56
N GLN A 295 18.85 -0.01 -9.47
CA GLN A 295 19.11 0.19 -10.90
C GLN A 295 19.36 1.67 -11.18
N ASN A 296 20.53 2.00 -11.70
CA ASN A 296 20.93 3.39 -11.98
C ASN A 296 20.74 4.33 -10.78
N GLY A 297 20.93 3.84 -9.55
CA GLY A 297 20.82 4.63 -8.32
C GLY A 297 19.39 4.85 -7.80
N VAL A 298 18.38 4.18 -8.37
CA VAL A 298 16.99 4.21 -7.89
C VAL A 298 16.39 2.81 -7.83
N THR A 299 15.33 2.62 -7.03
CA THR A 299 14.60 1.35 -6.95
C THR A 299 13.10 1.59 -6.73
N GLY A 300 12.29 0.61 -7.11
CA GLY A 300 10.87 0.52 -6.76
C GLY A 300 10.63 -0.53 -5.67
N PRO A 301 9.35 -0.81 -5.36
CA PRO A 301 8.97 -1.81 -4.35
C PRO A 301 9.28 -3.26 -4.76
N THR A 302 9.48 -3.47 -6.08
CA THR A 302 9.93 -4.69 -6.75
C THR A 302 10.72 -4.30 -8.01
N TYR A 303 11.50 -5.23 -8.57
CA TYR A 303 12.27 -5.01 -9.81
C TYR A 303 11.41 -4.70 -11.04
N SER A 304 10.13 -5.07 -10.99
CA SER A 304 9.19 -4.95 -12.11
C SER A 304 8.32 -3.69 -12.04
N LEU A 305 8.35 -2.96 -10.92
CA LEU A 305 7.64 -1.71 -10.74
C LEU A 305 8.58 -0.53 -10.86
N LEU A 306 8.00 0.60 -11.26
CA LEU A 306 8.77 1.81 -11.48
C LEU A 306 9.41 2.31 -10.18
N PRO A 307 10.64 2.85 -10.25
CA PRO A 307 11.28 3.44 -9.10
C PRO A 307 10.50 4.61 -8.52
N SER A 308 10.48 4.69 -7.19
CA SER A 308 9.86 5.78 -6.44
C SER A 308 10.90 6.45 -5.53
N ALA A 309 10.68 7.72 -5.18
CA ALA A 309 11.49 8.42 -4.19
C ALA A 309 11.42 7.75 -2.81
N ASP A 310 10.30 7.09 -2.49
CA ASP A 310 10.09 6.46 -1.20
C ASP A 310 10.95 5.20 -1.03
N ASP A 311 10.82 4.26 -1.97
CA ASP A 311 11.60 3.03 -1.97
C ASP A 311 13.09 3.32 -2.13
N THR A 312 13.43 4.26 -3.03
CA THR A 312 14.80 4.70 -3.26
C THR A 312 15.42 5.29 -2.00
N SER A 313 14.72 6.17 -1.30
CA SER A 313 15.27 6.82 -0.10
C SER A 313 15.47 5.84 1.05
N ARG A 314 14.54 4.89 1.29
CA ARG A 314 14.74 3.83 2.29
C ARG A 314 15.88 2.89 1.93
N ALA A 315 16.00 2.49 0.66
CA ALA A 315 17.10 1.66 0.18
C ALA A 315 18.46 2.35 0.35
N LEU A 316 18.58 3.61 -0.06
CA LEU A 316 19.82 4.39 0.12
C LEU A 316 20.18 4.57 1.60
N ALA A 317 19.19 4.88 2.45
CA ALA A 317 19.41 5.08 3.88
C ALA A 317 19.95 3.81 4.54
N VAL A 318 19.33 2.64 4.29
CA VAL A 318 19.77 1.39 4.90
C VAL A 318 21.13 0.93 4.38
N LEU A 319 21.42 1.12 3.09
CA LEU A 319 22.73 0.81 2.51
C LEU A 319 23.83 1.71 3.11
N THR A 320 23.60 3.02 3.17
CA THR A 320 24.56 3.99 3.71
C THR A 320 24.87 3.72 5.18
N ASN A 321 23.84 3.49 5.99
CA ASN A 321 23.99 3.19 7.41
C ASN A 321 24.73 1.87 7.68
N ASN A 322 24.91 1.02 6.67
CA ASN A 322 25.64 -0.24 6.74
C ASN A 322 26.94 -0.23 5.89
N GLY A 323 27.46 0.96 5.57
CA GLY A 323 28.79 1.13 4.99
C GLY A 323 28.91 0.90 3.48
N TYR A 324 27.80 0.84 2.75
CA TYR A 324 27.83 0.83 1.29
C TYR A 324 28.08 2.25 0.75
N GLU A 325 28.94 2.36 -0.26
CA GLU A 325 29.10 3.58 -1.03
C GLU A 325 27.98 3.68 -2.07
N VAL A 326 27.10 4.67 -1.90
CA VAL A 326 25.96 4.90 -2.79
C VAL A 326 25.96 6.34 -3.32
N SER A 327 25.36 6.53 -4.50
CA SER A 327 25.16 7.85 -5.09
C SER A 327 23.73 8.33 -4.88
N TYR A 328 23.58 9.60 -4.50
CA TYR A 328 22.28 10.27 -4.36
C TYR A 328 21.86 11.01 -5.64
N ALA A 329 22.71 11.04 -6.67
CA ALA A 329 22.50 11.87 -7.85
C ALA A 329 21.15 11.58 -8.54
N SER A 330 20.82 10.30 -8.74
CA SER A 330 19.57 9.89 -9.39
C SER A 330 18.33 10.19 -8.54
N LEU A 331 18.44 10.13 -7.21
CA LEU A 331 17.34 10.51 -6.31
C LEU A 331 17.00 12.00 -6.49
N LEU A 332 18.03 12.85 -6.55
CA LEU A 332 17.86 14.29 -6.73
C LEU A 332 17.36 14.61 -8.14
N ASP A 333 18.04 14.10 -9.16
CA ASP A 333 17.73 14.38 -10.58
C ASP A 333 16.30 13.99 -10.96
N LYS A 334 15.82 12.84 -10.49
CA LYS A 334 14.53 12.28 -10.91
C LYS A 334 13.33 12.78 -10.09
N PHE A 335 13.54 13.10 -8.81
CA PHE A 335 12.42 13.28 -7.88
C PHE A 335 12.40 14.64 -7.17
N GLU A 336 13.47 15.44 -7.24
CA GLU A 336 13.48 16.77 -6.63
C GLU A 336 12.53 17.71 -7.40
N GLY A 337 11.47 18.18 -6.74
CA GLY A 337 10.60 19.24 -7.22
C GLY A 337 10.95 20.61 -6.64
N ASP A 338 10.17 21.63 -6.99
CA ASP A 338 10.41 23.02 -6.56
C ASP A 338 10.37 23.17 -5.03
N ASP A 339 9.29 22.68 -4.41
CA ASP A 339 9.03 22.84 -2.97
C ASP A 339 9.16 21.55 -2.16
N SER A 340 9.19 20.39 -2.81
CA SER A 340 9.25 19.06 -2.17
C SER A 340 9.74 18.00 -3.14
N PHE A 341 9.95 16.77 -2.65
CA PHE A 341 10.21 15.61 -3.50
C PHE A 341 8.91 14.96 -3.93
N ARG A 342 8.85 14.60 -5.21
CA ARG A 342 7.73 13.87 -5.83
C ARG A 342 7.90 12.38 -5.61
N ALA A 343 6.81 11.64 -5.56
CA ALA A 343 6.86 10.19 -5.47
C ALA A 343 7.57 9.55 -6.67
N PHE A 344 7.37 10.10 -7.87
CA PHE A 344 7.81 9.53 -9.13
C PHE A 344 8.38 10.59 -10.08
N GLU A 345 9.13 10.14 -11.08
CA GLU A 345 9.78 10.98 -12.10
C GLU A 345 8.78 11.55 -13.12
N ASP A 346 8.92 12.84 -13.46
CA ASP A 346 8.02 13.56 -14.40
C ASP A 346 7.95 12.96 -15.80
N SER A 347 9.06 12.38 -16.27
CA SER A 347 9.11 11.79 -17.60
C SER A 347 8.24 10.55 -17.73
N VAL A 348 7.86 9.93 -16.61
CA VAL A 348 6.98 8.78 -16.61
C VAL A 348 5.54 9.26 -16.72
N ARG A 349 4.82 8.76 -17.74
CA ARG A 349 3.38 8.97 -17.84
C ARG A 349 2.68 7.97 -16.93
N TYR A 350 2.07 8.49 -15.88
CA TYR A 350 1.15 7.72 -15.06
C TYR A 350 -0.27 7.93 -15.55
N LEU A 351 -0.96 6.81 -15.79
CA LEU A 351 -2.37 6.78 -16.17
C LEU A 351 -3.29 6.61 -14.95
N ASP A 352 -2.70 6.36 -13.78
CA ASP A 352 -3.43 6.24 -12.53
C ASP A 352 -3.82 7.65 -12.01
N PRO A 353 -5.13 7.93 -11.86
CA PRO A 353 -5.65 9.24 -11.44
C PRO A 353 -5.18 9.68 -10.05
N CYS A 354 -4.55 8.81 -9.27
CA CYS A 354 -4.08 9.12 -7.92
C CYS A 354 -2.61 9.50 -7.81
N VAL A 355 -1.83 9.35 -8.88
CA VAL A 355 -0.44 9.82 -8.89
C VAL A 355 -0.30 11.33 -8.63
N PRO A 356 -1.19 12.22 -9.11
CA PRO A 356 -1.17 13.62 -8.72
C PRO A 356 -1.31 13.85 -7.21
N GLN A 357 -2.03 12.99 -6.49
CA GLN A 357 -2.20 13.09 -5.04
C GLN A 357 -0.94 12.64 -4.29
N LEU A 358 -0.16 11.74 -4.88
CA LEU A 358 1.15 11.30 -4.40
C LEU A 358 2.27 12.32 -4.62
N ALA A 359 2.03 13.36 -5.44
CA ALA A 359 3.05 14.36 -5.79
C ALA A 359 3.60 15.14 -4.58
N THR A 360 2.88 15.17 -3.46
CA THR A 360 3.29 15.87 -2.22
C THR A 360 2.96 15.06 -0.96
N SER A 361 3.45 13.81 -0.87
CA SER A 361 3.31 12.99 0.34
C SER A 361 4.33 13.38 1.42
N VAL A 362 3.84 13.52 2.66
CA VAL A 362 4.67 13.83 3.83
C VAL A 362 5.50 12.62 4.27
N SER A 363 5.01 11.39 4.13
CA SER A 363 5.82 10.21 4.42
C SER A 363 6.99 10.05 3.45
N ILE A 364 6.76 10.28 2.14
CA ILE A 364 7.83 10.24 1.12
C ILE A 364 8.91 11.27 1.45
N ASN A 365 8.50 12.51 1.69
CA ASN A 365 9.43 13.59 2.01
C ASN A 365 10.16 13.33 3.36
N GLY A 366 9.48 12.74 4.34
CA GLY A 366 10.11 12.30 5.59
C GLY A 366 11.21 11.24 5.36
N ASN A 367 10.95 10.26 4.50
CA ASN A 367 11.92 9.23 4.13
C ASN A 367 13.10 9.78 3.33
N VAL A 368 12.85 10.69 2.38
CA VAL A 368 13.91 11.41 1.65
C VAL A 368 14.75 12.24 2.62
N LEU A 369 14.14 12.99 3.53
CA LEU A 369 14.86 13.77 4.54
C LEU A 369 15.73 12.86 5.41
N TYR A 370 15.17 11.75 5.91
CA TYR A 370 15.92 10.77 6.69
C TYR A 370 17.13 10.22 5.92
N CYS A 371 16.94 9.92 4.63
CA CYS A 371 17.99 9.43 3.73
C CYS A 371 19.13 10.45 3.58
N LEU A 372 18.83 11.71 3.26
CA LEU A 372 19.83 12.77 3.11
C LEU A 372 20.58 13.04 4.43
N LEU A 373 19.88 12.97 5.57
CA LEU A 373 20.48 13.08 6.91
C LEU A 373 21.27 11.83 7.35
N SER A 374 21.21 10.75 6.57
CA SER A 374 22.00 9.53 6.78
C SER A 374 23.27 9.51 5.93
N SER A 375 23.43 10.47 5.01
CA SER A 375 24.67 10.69 4.26
C SER A 375 25.87 10.85 5.21
N PRO A 376 27.08 10.37 4.82
CA PRO A 376 28.31 10.65 5.56
C PRO A 376 28.60 12.15 5.74
N ASP A 377 28.16 12.98 4.79
CA ASP A 377 28.20 14.44 4.87
C ASP A 377 26.82 15.01 4.48
N PRO A 378 25.93 15.26 5.46
CA PRO A 378 24.62 15.85 5.18
C PRO A 378 24.68 17.31 4.72
N SER A 379 25.79 18.02 4.97
CA SER A 379 25.89 19.46 4.71
C SER A 379 25.84 19.81 3.23
N VAL A 380 26.23 18.88 2.36
CA VAL A 380 26.15 19.02 0.89
C VAL A 380 24.71 19.08 0.38
N PHE A 381 23.75 18.60 1.18
CA PHE A 381 22.32 18.58 0.83
C PHE A 381 21.52 19.66 1.55
N THR A 382 22.17 20.71 2.08
CA THR A 382 21.49 21.73 2.90
C THR A 382 20.27 22.34 2.19
N SER A 383 20.36 22.65 0.89
CA SER A 383 19.24 23.19 0.11
C SER A 383 18.03 22.25 0.06
N GLN A 384 18.28 20.96 -0.15
CA GLN A 384 17.24 19.92 -0.20
C GLN A 384 16.65 19.68 1.20
N ILE A 385 17.51 19.62 2.23
CA ILE A 385 17.08 19.47 3.62
C ILE A 385 16.17 20.63 4.03
N GLU A 386 16.56 21.88 3.74
CA GLU A 386 15.73 23.05 4.03
C GLU A 386 14.39 23.01 3.31
N LYS A 387 14.40 22.66 2.03
CA LYS A 387 13.20 22.53 1.20
C LYS A 387 12.22 21.56 1.86
N ILE A 388 12.68 20.35 2.18
CA ILE A 388 11.84 19.32 2.79
C ILE A 388 11.35 19.75 4.18
N VAL A 389 12.22 20.32 5.02
CA VAL A 389 11.82 20.79 6.37
C VAL A 389 10.75 21.88 6.27
N LYS A 390 10.91 22.85 5.35
CA LYS A 390 9.91 23.91 5.09
C LYS A 390 8.57 23.30 4.67
N PHE A 391 8.60 22.36 3.73
CA PHE A 391 7.42 21.62 3.28
C PHE A 391 6.74 20.90 4.45
N MET A 392 7.47 20.05 5.18
CA MET A 392 6.91 19.26 6.27
C MET A 392 6.34 20.11 7.40
N CYS A 393 7.04 21.17 7.83
CA CYS A 393 6.52 22.09 8.85
C CYS A 393 5.29 22.88 8.35
N SER A 394 5.23 23.22 7.06
CA SER A 394 4.08 23.88 6.45
C SER A 394 2.86 22.96 6.41
N GLU A 395 3.04 21.73 5.94
CA GLU A 395 1.97 20.72 5.91
C GLU A 395 1.49 20.39 7.32
N TRP A 396 2.41 20.24 8.29
CA TRP A 396 2.04 20.06 9.70
C TRP A 396 1.18 21.20 10.26
N ARG A 397 1.42 22.45 9.88
CA ARG A 397 0.60 23.60 10.33
C ARG A 397 -0.80 23.60 9.73
N LYS A 398 -0.93 23.12 8.49
CA LYS A 398 -2.23 22.97 7.80
C LYS A 398 -2.99 21.73 8.31
N TRP A 399 -2.31 20.85 9.06
CA TRP A 399 -2.75 19.52 9.43
C TRP A 399 -3.91 19.50 10.43
N LYS A 400 -5.14 19.48 9.91
CA LYS A 400 -6.34 19.30 10.74
C LYS A 400 -6.57 17.81 11.09
N ALA A 401 -6.32 16.92 10.14
CA ALA A 401 -6.21 15.47 10.27
C ALA A 401 -5.42 14.98 9.05
N ALA A 402 -4.58 13.97 9.22
CA ALA A 402 -3.73 13.47 8.14
C ALA A 402 -4.55 12.77 7.06
N LYS A 403 -4.16 12.92 5.80
CA LYS A 403 -4.29 11.83 4.82
C LYS A 403 -2.94 11.72 4.13
N ASP A 404 -2.12 10.74 4.50
CA ASP A 404 -1.12 10.25 3.56
C ASP A 404 -1.87 9.36 2.56
N PRO A 405 -1.77 9.58 1.25
CA PRO A 405 -2.56 8.79 0.30
C PRO A 405 -2.25 7.29 0.31
N ARG A 406 -1.20 6.85 1.04
CA ARG A 406 -0.73 5.47 1.13
C ARG A 406 -1.02 4.80 2.48
N ASN A 407 -1.42 5.59 3.48
CA ASN A 407 -1.73 5.08 4.81
C ASN A 407 -2.84 5.89 5.48
N LEU A 408 -3.89 5.18 5.88
CA LEU A 408 -5.08 5.75 6.51
C LEU A 408 -4.82 6.25 7.93
N SER A 409 -3.76 5.78 8.59
CA SER A 409 -3.41 6.22 9.95
C SER A 409 -2.64 7.52 9.93
N GLU A 410 -3.12 8.49 10.71
CA GLU A 410 -2.34 9.71 10.96
C GLU A 410 -1.02 9.42 11.68
N TYR A 411 -0.95 8.34 12.48
CA TYR A 411 0.24 8.01 13.27
C TYR A 411 1.41 7.58 12.38
N TYR A 412 1.16 7.02 11.20
CA TYR A 412 2.21 6.75 10.22
C TYR A 412 2.89 8.05 9.77
N SER A 413 2.10 9.06 9.44
CA SER A 413 2.65 10.35 9.03
C SER A 413 3.29 11.11 10.19
N ILE A 414 2.71 11.03 11.39
CA ILE A 414 3.28 11.62 12.60
C ILE A 414 4.66 11.02 12.87
N LEU A 415 4.82 9.69 12.71
CA LEU A 415 6.12 9.02 12.82
C LEU A 415 7.13 9.62 11.83
N ASN A 416 6.77 9.72 10.55
CA ASN A 416 7.65 10.27 9.52
C ASN A 416 8.07 11.73 9.80
N VAL A 417 7.14 12.57 10.26
CA VAL A 417 7.44 13.95 10.68
C VAL A 417 8.35 13.98 11.91
N GLY A 418 7.97 13.27 12.97
CA GLY A 418 8.73 13.28 14.22
C GLY A 418 10.15 12.74 14.05
N GLN A 419 10.30 11.55 13.45
CA GLN A 419 11.60 10.89 13.30
C GLN A 419 12.58 11.71 12.46
N SER A 420 12.13 12.24 11.33
CA SER A 420 12.99 13.02 10.43
C SER A 420 13.38 14.36 11.04
N LEU A 421 12.44 15.10 11.66
CA LEU A 421 12.73 16.39 12.29
C LEU A 421 13.57 16.28 13.57
N VAL A 422 13.39 15.22 14.37
CA VAL A 422 14.27 14.91 15.52
C VAL A 422 15.71 14.76 15.03
N ARG A 423 15.90 14.00 13.94
CA ARG A 423 17.23 13.79 13.36
C ARG A 423 17.84 15.08 12.82
N THR A 424 17.07 15.91 12.11
CA THR A 424 17.51 17.24 11.65
C THR A 424 17.99 18.08 12.83
N ARG A 425 17.20 18.13 13.92
CA ARG A 425 17.55 18.89 15.12
C ARG A 425 18.86 18.38 15.74
N ALA A 426 18.98 17.06 15.91
CA ALA A 426 20.16 16.46 16.50
C ALA A 426 21.44 16.73 15.71
N LEU A 427 21.37 16.72 14.38
CA LEU A 427 22.51 17.04 13.51
C LEU A 427 22.81 18.53 13.48
N SER A 428 21.80 19.39 13.52
CA SER A 428 21.97 20.84 13.66
C SER A 428 22.68 21.19 14.97
N ASP A 429 22.29 20.59 16.10
CA ASP A 429 22.90 20.83 17.41
C ASP A 429 24.35 20.35 17.48
N LYS A 430 24.70 19.31 16.70
CA LYS A 430 26.08 18.82 16.54
C LYS A 430 26.92 19.65 15.56
N GLY A 431 26.34 20.65 14.91
CA GLY A 431 27.02 21.48 13.90
C GLY A 431 27.22 20.79 12.54
N CYS A 432 26.54 19.66 12.29
CA CYS A 432 26.61 18.94 11.01
C CYS A 432 25.80 19.62 9.89
N LEU A 433 24.95 20.59 10.23
CA LEU A 433 24.14 21.38 9.30
C LEU A 433 24.39 22.89 9.48
N PRO A 434 25.62 23.38 9.24
CA PRO A 434 26.00 24.75 9.57
C PRO A 434 25.29 25.82 8.74
N ALA A 435 24.83 25.46 7.54
CA ALA A 435 24.15 26.36 6.61
C ALA A 435 22.62 26.30 6.73
N LEU A 436 22.07 25.51 7.67
CA LEU A 436 20.63 25.43 7.91
C LEU A 436 20.10 26.78 8.42
N ALA A 437 19.06 27.29 7.76
CA ALA A 437 18.44 28.55 8.12
C ALA A 437 18.07 28.62 9.61
N THR A 438 18.42 29.74 10.23
CA THR A 438 18.35 29.91 11.69
C THR A 438 16.91 29.87 12.21
N ASP A 439 15.96 30.43 11.46
CA ASP A 439 14.54 30.35 11.73
C ASP A 439 14.05 28.90 11.70
N LEU A 440 14.49 28.09 10.73
CA LEU A 440 14.14 26.67 10.69
C LEU A 440 14.66 25.93 11.92
N ALA A 441 15.94 26.11 12.24
CA ALA A 441 16.62 25.41 13.32
C ALA A 441 16.08 25.80 14.71
N GLN A 442 15.79 27.09 14.93
CA GLN A 442 15.47 27.64 16.24
C GLN A 442 13.96 27.83 16.49
N GLU A 443 13.13 27.96 15.45
CA GLU A 443 11.69 28.22 15.60
C GLU A 443 10.82 27.12 14.99
N HIS A 444 10.96 26.84 13.68
CA HIS A 444 10.02 25.98 12.98
C HIS A 444 10.12 24.51 13.42
N ILE A 445 11.34 23.96 13.47
CA ILE A 445 11.57 22.57 13.88
C ILE A 445 11.15 22.35 15.35
N PRO A 446 11.63 23.14 16.33
CA PRO A 446 11.25 22.92 17.74
C PRO A 446 9.75 23.04 17.97
N ARG A 447 9.09 24.03 17.34
CA ARG A 447 7.64 24.18 17.45
C ARG A 447 6.89 22.96 16.90
N CYS A 448 7.27 22.49 15.71
CA CYS A 448 6.64 21.33 15.09
C CYS A 448 6.83 20.08 15.96
N LEU A 449 8.03 19.84 16.48
CA LEU A 449 8.32 18.69 17.37
C LEU A 449 7.52 18.75 18.67
N GLN A 450 7.35 19.93 19.28
CA GLN A 450 6.51 20.09 20.47
C GLN A 450 5.03 19.81 20.17
N GLU A 451 4.52 20.32 19.04
CA GLU A 451 3.14 20.07 18.61
C GLU A 451 2.91 18.58 18.30
N VAL A 452 3.89 17.89 17.70
CA VAL A 452 3.89 16.44 17.50
C VAL A 452 3.82 15.71 18.84
N LEU A 453 4.72 16.03 19.78
CA LEU A 453 4.75 15.41 21.10
C LEU A 453 3.41 15.57 21.84
N ASP A 454 2.87 16.78 21.86
CA ASP A 454 1.58 17.08 22.49
C ASP A 454 0.43 16.34 21.82
N ARG A 455 0.44 16.20 20.49
CA ARG A 455 -0.58 15.45 19.74
C ARG A 455 -0.54 13.97 20.10
N VAL A 456 0.65 13.35 20.10
CA VAL A 456 0.79 11.92 20.41
C VAL A 456 0.42 11.64 21.86
N LEU A 457 0.88 12.44 22.83
CA LEU A 457 0.54 12.24 24.23
C LEU A 457 -0.97 12.39 24.52
N ARG A 458 -1.64 13.36 23.87
CA ARG A 458 -3.10 13.53 24.02
C ARG A 458 -3.90 12.47 23.28
N GLY A 459 -3.33 11.86 22.25
CA GLY A 459 -3.98 10.85 21.42
C GLY A 459 -3.94 9.42 22.00
N GLN A 460 -3.30 9.20 23.16
CA GLN A 460 -3.26 7.87 23.76
C GLN A 460 -4.63 7.48 24.35
N ASN A 461 -5.14 6.32 23.95
CA ASN A 461 -6.40 5.77 24.44
C ASN A 461 -6.30 5.32 25.91
N GLU A 462 -7.45 5.05 26.55
CA GLU A 462 -7.52 4.59 27.94
C GLU A 462 -6.86 3.23 28.19
N ASP A 463 -6.84 2.35 27.19
CA ASP A 463 -6.17 1.05 27.23
C ASP A 463 -4.65 1.12 26.94
N GLY A 464 -4.14 2.30 26.59
CA GLY A 464 -2.73 2.54 26.26
C GLY A 464 -2.40 2.46 24.77
N SER A 465 -3.33 2.06 23.92
CA SER A 465 -3.16 2.06 22.46
C SER A 465 -3.20 3.46 21.85
N TRP A 466 -2.90 3.55 20.56
CA TRP A 466 -3.17 4.70 19.71
C TRP A 466 -3.99 4.30 18.49
N GLY A 467 -4.55 5.31 17.82
CA GLY A 467 -5.43 5.12 16.68
C GLY A 467 -6.88 4.89 17.09
N ASN A 468 -7.79 5.23 16.19
CA ASN A 468 -9.22 5.06 16.45
C ASN A 468 -9.63 3.58 16.47
N MET A 469 -8.84 2.70 15.84
CA MET A 469 -9.06 1.26 15.81
C MET A 469 -8.41 0.52 16.97
N HIS A 470 -7.61 1.21 17.79
CA HIS A 470 -6.77 0.57 18.80
C HIS A 470 -5.85 -0.49 18.15
N GLY A 471 -5.24 -0.13 17.02
CA GLY A 471 -4.39 -1.02 16.22
C GLY A 471 -3.01 -1.24 16.85
N VAL A 472 -2.43 -2.41 16.60
CA VAL A 472 -1.05 -2.72 17.02
C VAL A 472 -0.02 -1.94 16.21
N GLU A 473 -0.29 -1.67 14.93
CA GLU A 473 0.58 -0.94 14.01
C GLU A 473 0.62 0.55 14.36
N GLU A 474 -0.55 1.17 14.56
CA GLU A 474 -0.65 2.57 14.98
C GLU A 474 -0.01 2.81 16.35
N THR A 475 -0.24 1.87 17.28
CA THR A 475 0.39 1.90 18.61
C THR A 475 1.92 1.78 18.50
N ALA A 476 2.44 0.93 17.61
CA ALA A 476 3.86 0.82 17.36
C ALA A 476 4.44 2.13 16.80
N TYR A 477 3.77 2.77 15.84
CA TYR A 477 4.18 4.09 15.32
C TYR A 477 4.27 5.15 16.42
N ALA A 478 3.24 5.23 17.28
CA ALA A 478 3.21 6.16 18.39
C ALA A 478 4.33 5.92 19.42
N ILE A 479 4.63 4.65 19.73
CA ILE A 479 5.73 4.30 20.63
C ILE A 479 7.08 4.70 20.03
N ILE A 480 7.31 4.39 18.75
CA ILE A 480 8.57 4.70 18.06
C ILE A 480 8.80 6.21 18.01
N VAL A 481 7.77 6.99 17.63
CA VAL A 481 7.92 8.45 17.56
C VAL A 481 8.13 9.08 18.94
N LEU A 482 7.45 8.60 20.00
CA LEU A 482 7.70 9.07 21.36
C LEU A 482 9.13 8.75 21.80
N ALA A 483 9.64 7.56 21.49
CA ALA A 483 11.02 7.18 21.81
C ALA A 483 12.05 8.08 21.09
N HIS A 484 11.80 8.45 19.82
CA HIS A 484 12.63 9.42 19.12
C HIS A 484 12.57 10.81 19.78
N LEU A 485 11.38 11.29 20.09
CA LEU A 485 11.19 12.60 20.72
C LEU A 485 11.84 12.70 22.11
N THR A 486 11.85 11.62 22.90
CA THR A 486 12.48 11.60 24.23
C THR A 486 13.99 11.36 24.18
N SER A 487 14.51 10.81 23.09
CA SER A 487 15.96 10.54 22.94
C SER A 487 16.83 11.80 22.89
N HIS A 488 16.23 12.98 22.66
CA HIS A 488 16.96 14.24 22.52
C HIS A 488 16.56 15.26 23.60
N ALA A 489 17.49 15.59 24.49
CA ALA A 489 17.24 16.48 25.64
C ALA A 489 16.74 17.88 25.26
N ALA A 490 17.01 18.34 24.03
CA ALA A 490 16.51 19.63 23.54
C ALA A 490 14.99 19.65 23.24
N ILE A 491 14.32 18.49 23.23
CA ILE A 491 12.91 18.35 22.88
C ILE A 491 12.04 18.19 24.12
N THR A 492 12.45 17.36 25.08
CA THR A 492 11.78 17.25 26.38
C THR A 492 12.77 17.30 27.53
N ASN A 493 12.52 18.21 28.47
CA ASN A 493 13.29 18.32 29.71
C ASN A 493 12.82 17.32 30.78
N ASP A 494 11.63 16.75 30.64
CA ASP A 494 11.05 15.76 31.55
C ASP A 494 10.39 14.64 30.71
N PRO A 495 11.07 13.50 30.50
CA PRO A 495 10.55 12.41 29.70
C PRO A 495 9.48 11.59 30.42
N SER A 496 9.18 11.85 31.71
CA SER A 496 8.33 10.98 32.53
C SER A 496 6.94 10.70 31.94
N LYS A 497 6.30 11.70 31.33
CA LYS A 497 4.99 11.52 30.66
C LYS A 497 5.10 10.61 29.44
N SER A 498 6.13 10.81 28.62
CA SER A 498 6.39 9.99 27.44
C SER A 498 6.79 8.57 27.82
N ASP A 499 7.63 8.40 28.84
CA ASP A 499 8.03 7.09 29.36
C ASP A 499 6.82 6.30 29.87
N HIS A 500 5.92 6.97 30.60
CA HIS A 500 4.67 6.37 31.04
C HIS A 500 3.76 5.99 29.87
N ALA A 501 3.62 6.87 28.87
CA ALA A 501 2.84 6.59 27.67
C ALA A 501 3.41 5.40 26.89
N ILE A 502 4.73 5.37 26.66
CA ILE A 502 5.44 4.25 26.02
C ILE A 502 5.21 2.94 26.79
N ALA A 503 5.30 2.96 28.13
CA ALA A 503 5.09 1.76 28.93
C ALA A 503 3.67 1.20 28.78
N ARG A 504 2.65 2.07 28.78
CA ARG A 504 1.24 1.68 28.54
C ARG A 504 1.04 1.12 27.13
N GLY A 505 1.63 1.75 26.11
CA GLY A 505 1.60 1.24 24.74
C GLY A 505 2.26 -0.12 24.58
N LYS A 506 3.43 -0.32 25.20
CA LYS A 506 4.12 -1.62 25.21
C LYS A 506 3.27 -2.69 25.87
N GLN A 507 2.61 -2.37 26.99
CA GLN A 507 1.70 -3.30 27.65
C GLN A 507 0.53 -3.68 26.73
N PHE A 508 -0.09 -2.70 26.07
CA PHE A 508 -1.12 -2.96 25.06
C PHE A 508 -0.63 -3.91 23.95
N LEU A 509 0.57 -3.67 23.40
CA LEU A 509 1.15 -4.55 22.38
C LEU A 509 1.41 -5.96 22.92
N LEU A 510 1.91 -6.11 24.15
CA LEU A 510 2.14 -7.43 24.75
C LEU A 510 0.83 -8.22 24.95
N ASP A 511 -0.25 -7.52 25.26
CA ASP A 511 -1.56 -8.14 25.52
C ASP A 511 -2.31 -8.50 24.22
N ASN A 512 -2.05 -7.78 23.12
CA ASN A 512 -2.84 -7.88 21.88
C ASN A 512 -2.05 -8.40 20.66
N TRP A 513 -0.72 -8.38 20.69
CA TRP A 513 0.09 -8.90 19.59
C TRP A 513 0.32 -10.40 19.74
N ILE A 514 -0.39 -11.17 18.90
CA ILE A 514 -0.19 -12.61 18.76
C ILE A 514 0.39 -12.87 17.37
N LEU A 515 1.47 -13.65 17.30
CA LEU A 515 2.08 -14.04 16.04
C LEU A 515 1.04 -14.71 15.12
N GLY A 516 0.77 -14.09 13.96
CA GLY A 516 -0.22 -14.56 12.99
C GLY A 516 -1.65 -14.01 13.19
N HIS A 517 -1.84 -13.03 14.07
CA HIS A 517 -3.08 -12.24 14.12
C HIS A 517 -3.31 -11.45 12.83
N LYS A 518 -4.55 -11.04 12.57
CA LYS A 518 -4.88 -10.21 11.41
C LYS A 518 -4.17 -8.85 11.54
N PRO A 519 -3.44 -8.39 10.51
CA PRO A 519 -2.79 -7.08 10.53
C PRO A 519 -3.83 -5.96 10.48
N ASP A 520 -3.43 -4.78 10.94
CA ASP A 520 -4.21 -3.57 10.77
C ASP A 520 -4.25 -3.24 9.27
N ARG A 521 -5.46 -3.16 8.69
CA ARG A 521 -5.63 -2.86 7.26
C ARG A 521 -5.66 -1.35 7.06
N ILE A 522 -4.51 -0.71 7.26
CA ILE A 522 -4.36 0.76 7.21
C ILE A 522 -3.59 1.25 5.98
N TRP A 523 -3.16 0.36 5.08
CA TRP A 523 -2.50 0.70 3.82
C TRP A 523 -3.54 0.74 2.69
N THR A 524 -3.43 1.74 1.81
CA THR A 524 -4.39 2.02 0.72
C THR A 524 -3.96 1.48 -0.63
#